data_AF-A0A923EIL4-F1
#
_entry.id   AF-A0A923EIL4-F1
#
_cell.length_a   1.000
_cell.length_b   1.000
_cell.length_c   1.000
_cell.angle_alpha   90.00
_cell.angle_beta   90.00
_cell.angle_gamma   90.00
#
_symmetry.space_group_name_H-M   'P 1'
#
loop_
_entity.id
_entity.type
_entity.pdbx_description
1 polymer ?
#
loop_
_entity_poly.entity_id
_entity_poly.type
_entity_poly.pdbx_seq_one_letter_code
_entity_poly.pdbx_strand_id
1 'polypeptide(L)'
;MIFSEVMLSAPLARPVAPNPFGELQSVKPCDNNLKQALLLAERMIKLADKGDDDREDTGCGILYGMLRDSGYKIKQLAEDEKLKHIAKGWWNESC
;
A
#
# COMPACT_ATOMS: atom_id res chain seq x y z
N MET A 1 24.76 33.88 -20.86
CA MET A 1 23.94 32.65 -20.85
C MET A 1 23.51 32.42 -19.42
N ILE A 2 22.21 32.56 -19.16
CA ILE A 2 21.60 32.49 -17.83
C ILE A 2 21.29 31.01 -17.59
N PHE A 3 22.02 30.34 -16.70
CA PHE A 3 21.61 29.02 -16.21
C PHE A 3 20.88 29.21 -14.89
N SER A 4 19.56 29.25 -15.02
CA SER A 4 18.58 29.07 -13.97
C SER A 4 18.55 27.58 -13.63
N GLU A 5 19.03 27.19 -12.46
CA GLU A 5 18.76 25.85 -11.92
C GLU A 5 18.00 25.97 -10.61
N VAL A 6 16.82 25.36 -10.68
CA VAL A 6 15.73 25.37 -9.72
C VAL A 6 16.14 24.57 -8.49
N MET A 7 16.21 25.26 -7.35
CA MET A 7 16.07 24.63 -6.03
C MET A 7 14.60 24.25 -5.83
N LEU A 8 14.26 22.96 -5.88
CA LEU A 8 13.11 22.43 -5.14
C LEU A 8 13.29 20.96 -4.74
N SER A 9 13.98 20.79 -3.61
CA SER A 9 13.79 19.78 -2.56
C SER A 9 13.28 18.38 -2.96
N ALA A 10 14.22 17.44 -3.05
CA ALA A 10 13.94 16.04 -2.77
C ALA A 10 13.46 15.90 -1.30
N PRO A 11 12.47 15.05 -0.99
CA PRO A 11 12.08 14.80 0.39
C PRO A 11 13.26 14.12 1.10
N LEU A 12 13.85 14.82 2.07
CA LEU A 12 14.91 14.29 2.92
C LEU A 12 14.39 13.05 3.64
N ALA A 13 14.80 11.87 3.19
CA ALA A 13 14.71 10.66 4.00
C ALA A 13 15.50 10.94 5.29
N ARG A 14 14.80 11.02 6.42
CA ARG A 14 15.43 11.28 7.71
C ARG A 14 16.37 10.11 8.04
N PRO A 15 17.60 10.37 8.49
CA PRO A 15 18.49 9.30 8.92
C PRO A 15 17.89 8.63 10.16
N VAL A 16 17.63 7.32 10.06
CA VAL A 16 17.24 6.49 11.22
C VAL A 16 18.54 6.09 11.92
N ALA A 17 18.77 6.66 13.11
CA ALA A 17 19.87 6.23 13.97
C ALA A 17 19.65 4.78 14.44
N PRO A 18 20.70 3.95 14.55
CA PRO A 18 20.56 2.61 15.10
C PRO A 18 20.22 2.69 16.60
N ASN A 19 19.15 2.01 17.01
CA ASN A 19 18.69 2.01 18.40
C ASN A 19 19.62 1.13 19.26
N PRO A 20 20.30 1.69 20.29
CA PRO A 20 21.28 0.94 21.08
C PRO A 20 20.66 0.18 22.26
N PHE A 21 19.35 0.27 22.48
CA PHE A 21 18.65 -0.50 23.52
C PHE A 21 17.45 -1.22 22.91
N GLY A 22 17.43 -2.55 23.06
CA GLY A 22 16.33 -3.39 22.60
C GLY A 22 15.00 -2.94 23.20
N GLU A 23 14.15 -2.34 22.38
CA GLU A 23 12.77 -2.04 22.74
C GLU A 23 11.86 -3.13 22.17
N LEU A 24 11.15 -3.78 23.09
CA LEU A 24 10.02 -4.65 22.85
C LEU A 24 9.13 -4.04 21.75
N GLN A 25 9.11 -4.65 20.56
CA GLN A 25 8.37 -4.16 19.40
C GLN A 25 6.89 -4.01 19.74
N SER A 26 6.45 -2.78 20.04
CA SER A 26 5.04 -2.48 20.13
C SER A 26 4.46 -2.53 18.72
N VAL A 27 3.49 -3.43 18.51
CA VAL A 27 2.73 -3.52 17.28
C VAL A 27 2.16 -2.14 17.00
N LYS A 28 2.68 -1.45 15.98
CA LYS A 28 2.15 -0.13 15.64
C LYS A 28 0.76 -0.34 15.07
N PRO A 29 -0.28 0.39 15.55
CA PRO A 29 -1.63 0.31 15.00
C PRO A 29 -1.70 0.53 13.47
N CYS A 30 -0.70 1.23 12.92
CA CYS A 30 -0.51 1.42 11.48
C CYS A 30 -0.42 0.09 10.70
N ASP A 31 0.22 -0.94 11.26
CA ASP A 31 0.40 -2.24 10.60
C ASP A 31 -0.92 -2.98 10.44
N ASN A 32 -1.83 -2.85 11.41
CA ASN A 32 -3.16 -3.44 11.31
C ASN A 32 -3.95 -2.81 10.16
N ASN A 33 -3.95 -1.48 10.05
CA ASN A 33 -4.63 -0.78 8.95
C ASN A 33 -4.04 -1.21 7.59
N LEU A 34 -2.72 -1.41 7.52
CA LEU A 34 -2.06 -1.87 6.30
C LEU A 34 -2.46 -3.31 5.93
N LYS A 35 -2.54 -4.22 6.91
CA LYS A 35 -3.08 -5.58 6.71
C LYS A 35 -4.54 -5.53 6.24
N GLN A 36 -5.38 -4.68 6.84
CA GLN A 36 -6.77 -4.51 6.42
C GLN A 36 -6.88 -3.94 5.00
N ALA A 37 -5.99 -3.02 4.61
CA ALA A 37 -5.94 -2.48 3.25
C ALA A 37 -5.58 -3.57 2.23
N LEU A 38 -4.59 -4.43 2.53
CA LEU A 38 -4.24 -5.58 1.69
C LEU A 38 -5.42 -6.55 1.54
N LEU A 39 -6.06 -6.93 2.65
CA LEU A 39 -7.22 -7.81 2.64
C LEU A 39 -8.39 -7.20 1.86
N LEU A 40 -8.62 -5.89 1.99
CA LEU A 40 -9.66 -5.19 1.23
C LEU A 40 -9.35 -5.22 -0.26
N ALA A 41 -8.11 -4.92 -0.67
CA ALA A 41 -7.68 -4.96 -2.06
C ALA A 41 -7.88 -6.36 -2.68
N GLU A 42 -7.53 -7.42 -1.96
CA GLU A 42 -7.79 -8.79 -2.40
C GLU A 42 -9.28 -9.09 -2.55
N ARG A 43 -10.11 -8.62 -1.61
CA ARG A 43 -11.58 -8.75 -1.71
C ARG A 43 -12.13 -7.97 -2.89
N MET A 44 -11.61 -6.77 -3.18
CA MET A 44 -12.00 -5.97 -4.35
C MET A 44 -11.71 -6.72 -5.65
N ILE A 45 -10.51 -7.30 -5.79
CA ILE A 45 -10.12 -8.06 -6.98
C ILE A 45 -11.04 -9.28 -7.15
N LYS A 46 -11.23 -10.08 -6.10
CA LYS A 46 -12.11 -11.27 -6.16
C LYS A 46 -13.56 -10.91 -6.48
N LEU A 47 -14.07 -9.82 -5.91
CA LEU A 47 -15.43 -9.36 -6.19
C LEU A 47 -15.55 -8.86 -7.63
N ALA A 48 -14.54 -8.17 -8.14
CA ALA A 48 -14.50 -7.73 -9.52
C ALA A 48 -14.49 -8.90 -10.49
N ASP A 49 -13.69 -9.94 -10.23
CA ASP A 49 -13.64 -11.13 -11.08
C ASP A 49 -14.98 -11.85 -11.12
N LYS A 50 -15.57 -12.12 -9.95
CA LYS A 50 -16.91 -12.71 -9.88
C LYS A 50 -17.96 -11.84 -10.58
N GLY A 51 -17.94 -10.54 -10.36
CA GLY A 51 -18.90 -9.63 -10.96
C GLY A 51 -18.77 -9.53 -12.48
N ASP A 52 -17.55 -9.60 -13.00
CA ASP A 52 -17.28 -9.60 -14.44
C ASP A 52 -17.74 -10.90 -15.11
N ASP A 53 -17.66 -12.04 -14.41
CA ASP A 53 -18.20 -13.33 -14.84
C ASP A 53 -19.74 -13.34 -14.85
N ASP A 54 -20.36 -12.72 -13.84
CA ASP A 54 -21.83 -12.67 -13.64
C ASP A 54 -22.52 -11.52 -14.41
N ARG A 55 -21.79 -10.72 -15.21
CA ARG A 55 -22.33 -9.46 -15.78
C ARG A 55 -23.41 -9.69 -16.85
N GLU A 56 -24.50 -8.93 -16.76
CA GLU A 56 -25.60 -8.95 -17.74
C GLU A 56 -25.61 -7.72 -18.67
N ASP A 57 -24.87 -6.66 -18.31
CA ASP A 57 -24.79 -5.43 -19.09
C ASP A 57 -23.37 -4.82 -19.14
N THR A 58 -23.20 -3.83 -20.00
CA THR A 58 -21.94 -3.09 -20.17
C THR A 58 -21.60 -2.22 -18.95
N GLY A 59 -22.59 -1.75 -18.19
CA GLY A 59 -22.38 -0.90 -17.02
C GLY A 59 -21.69 -1.66 -15.88
N CYS A 60 -22.12 -2.90 -15.62
CA CYS A 60 -21.46 -3.86 -14.74
C CYS A 60 -20.00 -4.08 -15.15
N GLY A 61 -19.73 -4.25 -16.45
CA GLY A 61 -18.36 -4.39 -16.96
C GLY A 61 -17.46 -3.19 -16.63
N ILE A 62 -17.98 -1.97 -16.75
CA ILE A 62 -17.23 -0.75 -16.37
C ILE A 62 -16.96 -0.73 -14.86
N LEU A 63 -17.98 -1.02 -14.05
CA LEU A 63 -17.87 -1.02 -12.59
C LEU A 63 -16.84 -2.05 -12.10
N TYR A 64 -16.93 -3.29 -12.57
CA TYR A 64 -16.01 -4.34 -12.16
C TYR A 64 -14.60 -4.14 -12.72
N GLY A 65 -14.46 -3.59 -13.93
CA GLY A 65 -13.17 -3.15 -14.46
C GLY A 65 -12.51 -2.09 -13.56
N MET A 66 -13.26 -1.08 -13.12
CA MET A 66 -12.75 -0.05 -12.21
C MET A 66 -12.41 -0.60 -10.83
N LEU A 67 -13.25 -1.50 -10.30
CA LEU A 67 -13.02 -2.17 -9.03
C LEU A 67 -11.73 -3.00 -9.05
N ARG A 68 -11.50 -3.74 -10.15
CA ARG A 68 -10.30 -4.56 -10.37
C ARG A 68 -9.04 -3.70 -10.42
N ASP A 69 -9.02 -2.66 -11.25
CA ASP A 69 -7.88 -1.74 -11.39
C ASP A 69 -7.54 -1.05 -10.06
N SER A 70 -8.56 -0.56 -9.35
CA SER A 70 -8.40 0.05 -8.03
C SER A 70 -7.84 -0.95 -7.02
N GLY A 71 -8.34 -2.19 -7.02
CA GLY A 71 -7.85 -3.27 -6.16
C GLY A 71 -6.36 -3.54 -6.37
N TYR A 72 -5.91 -3.69 -7.62
CA TYR A 72 -4.49 -3.91 -7.91
C TYR A 72 -3.61 -2.72 -7.50
N LYS A 73 -4.04 -1.49 -7.77
CA LYS A 73 -3.30 -0.27 -7.36
C LYS A 73 -3.16 -0.17 -5.85
N ILE A 74 -4.24 -0.41 -5.10
CA ILE A 74 -4.20 -0.40 -3.63
C ILE A 74 -3.28 -1.51 -3.12
N LYS A 75 -3.39 -2.73 -3.68
CA LYS A 75 -2.53 -3.85 -3.31
C LYS A 75 -1.06 -3.51 -3.46
N GLN A 76 -0.66 -2.99 -4.63
CA GLN A 76 0.72 -2.59 -4.90
C GLN A 76 1.23 -1.56 -3.88
N LEU A 77 0.47 -0.48 -3.65
CA LEU A 77 0.85 0.57 -2.69
C LEU A 77 0.98 0.04 -1.25
N ALA A 78 0.08 -0.86 -0.86
CA ALA A 78 0.09 -1.44 0.48
C ALA A 78 1.24 -2.45 0.67
N GLU A 79 1.58 -3.22 -0.37
CA GLU A 79 2.75 -4.10 -0.37
C GLU A 79 4.06 -3.30 -0.30
N ASP A 80 4.17 -2.22 -1.07
CA ASP A 80 5.34 -1.34 -1.03
C ASP A 80 5.54 -0.72 0.36
N GLU A 81 4.46 -0.29 1.02
CA GLU A 81 4.54 0.25 2.39
C GLU A 81 4.88 -0.85 3.42
N LYS A 82 4.34 -2.07 3.23
CA LYS A 82 4.68 -3.22 4.07
C LYS A 82 6.18 -3.52 4.00
N LEU A 83 6.76 -3.50 2.80
CA LEU A 83 8.21 -3.70 2.62
C LEU A 83 9.02 -2.61 3.34
N LYS A 84 8.58 -1.35 3.31
CA LYS A 84 9.22 -0.27 4.09
C LYS A 84 9.11 -0.49 5.60
N HIS A 85 7.98 -1.03 6.09
CA HIS A 85 7.81 -1.37 7.50
C HIS A 85 8.72 -2.54 7.91
N ILE A 86 8.85 -3.56 7.06
CA ILE A 86 9.79 -4.68 7.26
C ILE A 86 11.23 -4.17 7.33
N ALA A 87 11.65 -3.32 6.38
CA ALA A 87 13.00 -2.76 6.33
C ALA A 87 13.36 -1.92 7.57
N LYS A 88 12.36 -1.30 8.21
CA LYS A 88 12.51 -0.54 9.46
C LYS A 88 12.43 -1.42 10.72
N GLY A 89 12.15 -2.71 10.58
CA GLY A 89 11.92 -3.64 11.70
C GLY A 89 10.64 -3.34 12.48
N TRP A 90 9.65 -2.68 11.86
CA TRP A 90 8.37 -2.34 12.48
C TRP A 90 7.31 -3.42 12.27
N TRP A 91 7.47 -4.23 11.23
CA TRP A 91 6.47 -5.20 10.81
C TRP A 91 6.38 -6.38 11.79
N ASN A 92 5.19 -6.59 12.36
CA ASN A 92 4.90 -7.78 13.15
C ASN A 92 4.00 -8.78 12.39
N GLU A 93 4.52 -9.99 12.16
CA GLU A 93 3.81 -11.12 11.54
C GLU A 93 2.78 -11.77 12.46
N SER A 94 2.90 -11.61 13.79
CA SER A 94 2.10 -12.31 14.81
C SER A 94 0.78 -11.65 15.21
N CYS A 95 0.20 -10.81 14.35
CA CYS A 95 -1.19 -10.31 14.52
C CYS A 95 -2.11 -10.79 13.42
#